data_AF-A0A3P8AWJ3-F1
#
_entry.id   AF-A0A3P8AWJ3-F1
#
_cell.length_a   1.000
_cell.length_b   1.000
_cell.length_c   1.000
_cell.angle_alpha   90.00
_cell.angle_beta   90.00
_cell.angle_gamma   90.00
#
_symmetry.space_group_name_H-M   'P 1'
#
loop_
_entity.id
_entity.type
_entity.pdbx_description
1 polymer ?
#
loop_
_entity_poly.entity_id
_entity_poly.type
_entity_poly.pdbx_seq_one_letter_code
_entity_poly.pdbx_strand_id
1 'polypeptide(L)'
;MSFNKKSYFFAAFCCSRRGMEQLLDMETLKQLTPEKQQQVIQAVKQQAAIANAQNLITDLSEKCTQKCITSPGSSLSSSDKQCLQRCMDRFMDSWNLVSQTLQKRLQEELTSSGAFHGGSSSFS
;
A
#
# COMPACT_ATOMS: atom_id res chain seq x y z
N MET A 1 -22.59 -27.49 32.15
CA MET A 1 -21.98 -26.69 31.05
C MET A 1 -20.49 -26.98 30.99
N SER A 2 -19.98 -27.50 29.87
CA SER A 2 -18.55 -27.77 29.66
C SER A 2 -18.05 -26.90 28.51
N PHE A 3 -17.39 -25.79 28.82
CA PHE A 3 -16.78 -24.91 27.80
C PHE A 3 -15.41 -25.48 27.40
N ASN A 4 -15.30 -25.90 26.14
CA ASN A 4 -14.13 -26.59 25.60
C ASN A 4 -13.00 -25.59 25.29
N LYS A 5 -11.78 -25.85 25.80
CA LYS A 5 -10.56 -25.05 25.57
C LYS A 5 -10.25 -24.77 24.08
N LYS A 6 -10.78 -25.55 23.13
CA LYS A 6 -10.56 -25.33 21.69
C LYS A 6 -11.18 -24.03 21.16
N SER A 7 -12.29 -23.55 21.74
CA SER A 7 -12.93 -22.29 21.30
C SER A 7 -12.11 -21.05 21.67
N TYR A 8 -11.36 -21.08 22.77
CA TYR A 8 -10.47 -19.98 23.16
C TYR A 8 -9.30 -19.79 22.18
N PHE A 9 -8.81 -20.88 21.56
CA PHE A 9 -7.71 -20.79 20.60
C PHE A 9 -8.14 -20.16 19.26
N PHE A 10 -9.36 -20.45 18.80
CA PHE A 10 -9.91 -19.81 17.59
C PHE A 10 -10.29 -18.35 17.82
N ALA A 11 -10.82 -18.00 19.00
CA ALA A 11 -11.07 -16.62 19.37
C ALA A 11 -9.77 -15.81 19.53
N ALA A 12 -8.71 -16.43 20.07
CA ALA A 12 -7.39 -15.82 20.12
C ALA A 12 -6.83 -15.54 18.71
N PHE A 13 -7.06 -16.43 17.73
CA PHE A 13 -6.67 -16.14 16.33
C PHE A 13 -7.54 -15.07 15.66
N CYS A 14 -8.82 -14.95 16.04
CA CYS A 14 -9.71 -13.91 15.52
C CYS A 14 -9.47 -12.53 16.16
N CYS A 15 -8.92 -12.48 17.38
CA CYS A 15 -8.61 -11.25 18.13
C CYS A 15 -7.10 -10.89 18.15
N SER A 16 -6.21 -11.81 17.77
CA SER A 16 -4.77 -11.55 17.50
C SER A 16 -4.50 -11.23 16.03
N ARG A 17 -5.41 -10.48 15.40
CA ARG A 17 -5.03 -9.57 14.31
C ARG A 17 -4.27 -8.40 14.97
N ARG A 18 -3.11 -8.68 15.56
CA ARG A 18 -1.80 -8.28 15.01
C ARG A 18 -1.87 -6.80 14.69
N GLY A 19 -1.45 -6.03 15.69
CA GLY A 19 -1.45 -4.58 15.69
C GLY A 19 -0.95 -4.00 14.38
N MET A 20 -1.77 -3.12 13.82
CA MET A 20 -1.39 -2.16 12.77
C MET A 20 -0.68 -0.94 13.39
N GLU A 21 0.02 -1.12 14.52
CA GLU A 21 0.80 -0.08 15.20
C GLU A 21 2.29 -0.45 15.30
N GLN A 22 2.86 -1.09 14.27
CA GLN A 22 4.27 -0.81 14.00
C GLN A 22 4.37 0.49 13.23
N LEU A 23 3.97 1.57 13.89
CA LEU A 23 4.41 2.90 13.54
C LEU A 23 5.90 2.89 13.85
N LEU A 24 6.73 2.85 12.81
CA LEU A 24 8.16 2.99 12.96
C LEU A 24 8.42 4.28 13.73
N ASP A 25 8.91 4.13 14.95
CA ASP A 25 9.26 5.25 15.80
C ASP A 25 10.33 6.10 15.09
N MET A 26 9.89 7.24 14.55
CA MET A 26 10.75 8.22 13.89
C MET A 26 11.82 8.77 14.85
N GLU A 27 11.58 8.62 16.15
CA GLU A 27 12.48 8.97 17.24
C GLU A 27 13.64 7.97 17.40
N THR A 28 13.38 6.67 17.20
CA THR A 28 14.43 5.64 17.23
C THR A 28 15.35 5.79 16.01
N LEU A 29 14.78 6.09 14.84
CA LEU A 29 15.51 6.34 13.58
C LEU A 29 16.56 7.47 13.65
N LYS A 30 16.37 8.46 14.54
CA LYS A 30 17.32 9.57 14.77
C LYS A 30 18.47 9.20 15.70
N GLN A 31 18.36 8.11 16.47
CA GLN A 31 19.39 7.67 17.42
C GLN A 31 20.29 6.54 16.87
N LEU A 32 20.02 6.02 15.67
CA LEU A 32 20.91 5.02 15.04
C LEU A 32 22.12 5.68 14.37
N THR A 33 23.22 4.92 14.25
CA THR A 33 24.33 5.31 13.37
C THR A 33 23.86 5.40 11.91
N PRO A 34 24.46 6.28 11.08
CA PRO A 34 24.01 6.51 9.71
C PRO A 34 23.91 5.23 8.88
N GLU A 35 24.78 4.25 9.12
CA GLU A 35 24.76 2.95 8.44
C GLU A 35 23.53 2.12 8.80
N LYS A 36 23.19 2.04 10.09
CA LYS A 36 22.00 1.32 10.56
C LYS A 36 20.72 2.06 10.18
N GLN A 37 20.73 3.38 10.20
CA GLN A 37 19.62 4.21 9.77
C GLN A 37 19.27 3.94 8.30
N GLN A 38 20.28 3.87 7.43
CA GLN A 38 20.09 3.62 6.00
C GLN A 38 19.52 2.22 5.74
N GLN A 39 20.01 1.20 6.46
CA GLN A 39 19.46 -0.16 6.40
C GLN A 39 17.99 -0.21 6.83
N VAL A 40 17.63 0.48 7.92
CA VAL A 40 16.25 0.56 8.39
C VAL A 40 15.37 1.27 7.36
N ILE A 41 15.77 2.43 6.84
CA ILE A 41 15.00 3.16 5.82
C ILE A 41 14.76 2.28 4.58
N GLN A 42 15.75 1.50 4.16
CA GLN A 42 15.60 0.62 3.01
C GLN A 42 14.61 -0.52 3.28
N ALA A 43 14.66 -1.14 4.46
CA ALA A 43 13.69 -2.15 4.89
C ALA A 43 12.27 -1.58 4.95
N VAL A 44 12.11 -0.35 5.48
CA VAL A 44 10.81 0.34 5.54
C VAL A 44 10.25 0.60 4.15
N LYS A 45 11.07 1.11 3.23
CA LYS A 45 10.64 1.37 1.84
C LYS A 45 10.18 0.08 1.16
N GLN A 46 10.89 -1.03 1.38
CA GLN A 46 10.50 -2.32 0.84
C GLN A 46 9.18 -2.81 1.42
N GLN A 47 9.00 -2.70 2.75
CA GLN A 47 7.77 -3.10 3.41
C GLN A 47 6.57 -2.24 2.96
N ALA A 48 6.76 -0.93 2.81
CA ALA A 48 5.75 -0.02 2.30
C ALA A 48 5.36 -0.37 0.84
N ALA A 49 6.35 -0.70 -0.01
CA ALA A 49 6.07 -1.14 -1.37
C ALA A 49 5.24 -2.44 -1.40
N ILE A 50 5.55 -3.41 -0.54
CA ILE A 50 4.78 -4.66 -0.41
C ILE A 50 3.35 -4.37 0.05
N ALA A 51 3.17 -3.55 1.08
CA ALA A 51 1.85 -3.19 1.58
C ALA A 51 1.01 -2.46 0.52
N ASN A 52 1.62 -1.53 -0.21
CA ASN A 52 0.96 -0.83 -1.31
C ASN A 52 0.53 -1.78 -2.43
N ALA A 53 1.38 -2.75 -2.79
CA ALA A 53 1.03 -3.77 -3.77
C ALA A 53 -0.12 -4.67 -3.29
N GLN A 54 -0.15 -5.04 -2.01
CA GLN A 54 -1.26 -5.82 -1.43
C GLN A 54 -2.59 -5.06 -1.49
N ASN A 55 -2.59 -3.77 -1.18
CA ASN A 55 -3.77 -2.93 -1.29
C ASN A 55 -4.24 -2.84 -2.74
N LEU A 56 -3.32 -2.64 -3.69
CA LEU A 56 -3.65 -2.60 -5.11
C LEU A 56 -4.32 -3.89 -5.60
N ILE A 57 -3.78 -5.05 -5.20
CA ILE A 57 -4.35 -6.36 -5.56
C ILE A 57 -5.76 -6.51 -4.96
N THR A 58 -5.95 -6.07 -3.72
CA THR A 58 -7.25 -6.12 -3.04
C THR A 58 -8.27 -5.25 -3.77
N ASP A 59 -7.93 -3.99 -4.05
CA ASP A 59 -8.78 -3.04 -4.76
C ASP A 59 -9.15 -3.52 -6.17
N LEU A 60 -8.17 -4.03 -6.91
CA LEU A 60 -8.37 -4.58 -8.25
C LEU A 60 -9.33 -5.78 -8.19
N SER A 61 -9.12 -6.67 -7.23
CA SER A 61 -9.97 -7.85 -7.03
C SER A 61 -11.41 -7.43 -6.72
N GLU A 62 -11.63 -6.53 -5.77
CA GLU A 62 -12.96 -6.07 -5.39
C GLU A 62 -13.67 -5.34 -6.54
N LYS A 63 -13.01 -4.34 -7.14
CA LYS A 63 -13.63 -3.51 -8.19
C LYS A 63 -13.95 -4.30 -9.44
N CYS A 64 -13.01 -5.15 -9.90
CA CYS A 64 -13.22 -5.90 -11.13
C CYS A 64 -14.21 -7.05 -10.96
N THR A 65 -14.22 -7.73 -9.81
CA THR A 65 -15.23 -8.76 -9.56
C THR A 65 -16.63 -8.15 -9.42
N GLN A 66 -16.78 -7.04 -8.69
CA GLN A 66 -18.06 -6.34 -8.58
C GLN A 66 -18.58 -5.84 -9.94
N LYS A 67 -17.67 -5.40 -10.83
CA LYS A 67 -18.05 -4.91 -12.16
C LYS A 67 -18.40 -6.02 -13.14
N CYS A 68 -17.66 -7.12 -13.11
CA CYS A 68 -17.72 -8.14 -14.16
C CYS A 68 -18.54 -9.38 -13.77
N ILE A 69 -18.68 -9.70 -12.48
CA ILE A 69 -19.36 -10.92 -12.01
C ILE A 69 -20.76 -10.58 -11.53
N THR A 70 -21.75 -10.72 -12.39
CA THR A 70 -23.16 -10.45 -12.08
C THR A 70 -23.90 -11.66 -11.51
N SER A 71 -23.43 -12.87 -11.79
CA SER A 71 -24.01 -14.13 -11.32
C SER A 71 -22.89 -15.09 -10.92
N PRO A 72 -22.56 -15.18 -9.62
CA PRO A 72 -21.48 -16.05 -9.17
C PRO A 72 -21.85 -17.52 -9.40
N GLY A 73 -20.91 -18.28 -9.94
CA GLY A 73 -21.02 -19.72 -10.15
C GLY A 73 -19.73 -20.44 -9.77
N SER A 74 -19.71 -21.76 -9.92
CA SER A 74 -18.51 -22.58 -9.65
C SER A 74 -17.37 -22.36 -10.66
N SER A 75 -17.62 -21.63 -11.74
CA SER A 75 -16.66 -21.33 -12.80
C SER A 75 -16.94 -19.97 -13.43
N LEU A 76 -15.88 -19.31 -13.90
CA LEU A 76 -16.00 -18.08 -14.69
C LEU A 76 -16.39 -18.41 -16.13
N SER A 77 -17.41 -17.73 -16.64
CA SER A 77 -17.77 -17.80 -18.06
C SER A 77 -16.70 -17.16 -18.95
N SER A 78 -16.74 -17.40 -20.26
CA SER A 78 -15.83 -16.75 -21.21
C SER A 78 -15.98 -15.22 -21.21
N SER A 79 -17.22 -14.73 -21.08
CA SER A 79 -17.51 -13.30 -20.94
C SER A 79 -16.94 -12.71 -19.66
N ASP A 80 -17.03 -13.42 -18.53
CA ASP A 80 -16.48 -12.95 -17.26
C ASP A 80 -14.97 -12.81 -17.34
N LYS A 81 -14.28 -13.81 -17.90
CA LYS A 81 -12.82 -13.80 -18.08
C LYS A 81 -12.39 -12.62 -18.95
N GLN A 82 -13.09 -12.39 -20.06
CA GLN A 82 -12.76 -11.29 -20.97
C GLN A 82 -13.05 -9.91 -20.35
N CYS A 83 -14.14 -9.79 -19.56
CA CYS A 83 -14.42 -8.58 -18.80
C CYS A 83 -13.34 -8.32 -17.75
N LEU A 84 -12.96 -9.32 -16.96
CA LEU A 84 -11.95 -9.21 -15.93
C LEU A 84 -10.60 -8.77 -16.52
N GLN A 85 -10.16 -9.38 -17.62
CA GLN A 85 -8.93 -8.98 -18.31
C GLN A 85 -8.94 -7.49 -18.67
N ARG A 86 -10.01 -7.03 -19.34
CA ARG A 86 -10.16 -5.62 -19.71
C ARG A 86 -10.24 -4.70 -18.50
N CYS A 87 -10.94 -5.12 -17.45
CA CYS A 87 -11.06 -4.36 -16.22
C CYS A 87 -9.71 -4.15 -15.55
N MET A 88 -8.91 -5.21 -15.41
CA MET A 88 -7.58 -5.15 -14.83
C MET A 88 -6.68 -4.20 -15.63
N ASP A 89 -6.66 -4.30 -16.96
CA ASP A 89 -5.88 -3.43 -17.83
C ASP A 89 -6.28 -1.94 -17.64
N ARG A 90 -7.58 -1.63 -17.68
CA ARG A 90 -8.07 -0.25 -17.51
C ARG A 90 -7.84 0.29 -16.10
N PHE A 91 -7.96 -0.56 -15.08
CA PHE A 91 -7.72 -0.18 -13.70
C PHE A 91 -6.26 0.19 -13.49
N MET A 92 -5.32 -0.64 -13.97
CA MET A 92 -3.89 -0.37 -13.86
C MET A 92 -3.48 0.90 -14.61
N ASP A 93 -4.01 1.12 -15.82
CA ASP A 93 -3.77 2.35 -16.59
C ASP A 93 -4.23 3.60 -15.81
N SER A 94 -5.45 3.54 -15.26
CA SER A 94 -6.03 4.65 -14.49
C SER A 94 -5.23 4.90 -13.21
N TRP A 95 -4.86 3.84 -12.49
CA TRP A 95 -4.07 3.94 -11.26
C TRP A 95 -2.68 4.52 -11.53
N ASN A 96 -2.01 4.09 -12.60
CA ASN A 96 -0.70 4.60 -12.99
C ASN A 96 -0.75 6.10 -13.31
N LEU A 97 -1.75 6.54 -14.07
CA LEU A 97 -1.95 7.96 -14.42
C LEU A 97 -2.15 8.83 -13.17
N VAL A 98 -3.02 8.39 -12.27
CA VAL A 98 -3.29 9.10 -11.00
C VAL A 98 -2.03 9.13 -10.13
N SER A 99 -1.33 7.99 -10.00
CA SER A 99 -0.10 7.87 -9.21
C SER A 99 1.00 8.82 -9.73
N GLN A 100 1.24 8.87 -11.04
CA GLN A 100 2.21 9.79 -11.64
C GLN A 100 1.82 11.26 -11.44
N THR A 101 0.53 11.58 -11.62
CA THR A 101 0.03 12.95 -11.42
C THR A 101 0.22 13.41 -9.98
N LEU A 102 -0.10 12.53 -9.00
CA LEU A 102 0.10 12.81 -7.59
C LEU A 102 1.59 12.98 -7.23
N GLN A 103 2.45 12.09 -7.74
CA GLN A 103 3.90 12.20 -7.53
C GLN A 103 4.47 13.51 -8.06
N LYS A 104 4.03 13.92 -9.26
CA LYS A 104 4.43 15.21 -9.86
C LYS A 104 4.02 16.38 -8.96
N ARG A 105 2.78 16.39 -8.47
CA ARG A 105 2.29 17.43 -7.53
C ARG A 105 3.11 17.47 -6.25
N LEU A 106 3.39 16.33 -5.64
CA LEU A 106 4.19 16.27 -4.41
C LEU A 106 5.60 16.84 -4.62
N GLN A 107 6.22 16.58 -5.76
CA GLN A 107 7.53 17.16 -6.09
C GLN A 107 7.46 18.69 -6.26
N GLU A 108 6.42 19.21 -6.89
CA GLU A 108 6.16 20.66 -7.02
C GLU A 108 5.97 21.33 -5.64
N GLU A 109 5.24 20.70 -4.72
CA GLU A 109 5.06 21.20 -3.34
C GLU A 109 6.37 21.18 -2.53
N LEU A 110 7.19 20.12 -2.68
CA LEU A 110 8.48 20.02 -1.98
C LEU A 110 9.49 21.05 -2.48
N THR A 111 9.50 21.32 -3.79
CA THR A 111 10.39 22.32 -4.41
C THR A 111 9.94 23.76 -4.11
N SER A 112 8.64 24.02 -4.01
CA SER A 112 8.10 25.34 -3.63
C SER A 112 8.23 25.63 -2.12
N SER A 113 8.11 24.61 -1.27
CA SER A 113 8.27 24.74 0.19
C SER A 113 9.73 24.88 0.66
N GLY A 114 10.70 24.56 -0.21
CA GLY A 114 12.15 24.70 0.06
C GLY A 114 12.73 26.09 -0.25
N ALA A 115 11.94 27.04 -0.77
CA ALA A 115 12.44 28.32 -1.29
C ALA A 115 12.57 29.45 -0.24
N PHE A 116 12.46 29.18 1.06
CA PHE A 116 12.54 30.19 2.12
C PHE A 116 13.47 29.85 3.30
N HIS A 117 14.61 29.21 3.05
CA HIS A 117 15.78 29.34 3.94
C HIS A 117 17.07 28.90 3.26
N GLY A 118 17.96 29.86 2.95
CA GLY A 118 19.39 29.58 2.76
C GLY A 118 20.03 30.11 1.48
N GLY A 119 20.51 31.36 1.55
CA GLY A 119 21.86 31.68 1.10
C GLY A 119 22.10 31.86 -0.40
N SER A 120 22.19 33.12 -0.79
CA SER A 120 23.01 33.62 -1.88
C SER A 120 24.38 32.92 -2.02
N SER A 121 24.69 32.35 -3.19
CA SER A 121 26.06 32.31 -3.73
C SER A 121 26.07 32.04 -5.23
N SER A 122 26.46 33.07 -5.98
CA SER A 122 27.17 33.09 -7.27
C SER A 122 26.86 32.05 -8.35
N PHE A 123 26.25 32.53 -9.44
CA PHE A 123 26.67 32.13 -10.78
C PHE A 123 27.64 33.20 -11.33
N SER A 124 28.87 32.79 -11.62
CA SER A 124 29.78 33.45 -12.57
C SER A 124 29.76 32.68 -13.87
#